data_AF-A0A8B3CQ96-F1
#
_entry.id   AF-A0A8B3CQ96-F1
#
_cell.length_a   1.000
_cell.length_b   1.000
_cell.length_c   1.000
_cell.angle_alpha   90.00
_cell.angle_beta   90.00
_cell.angle_gamma   90.00
#
_symmetry.space_group_name_H-M   'P 1'
#
loop_
_entity.id
_entity.type
_entity.pdbx_description
1 polymer ?
#
loop_
_entity_poly.entity_id
_entity_poly.type
_entity_poly.pdbx_seq_one_letter_code
_entity_poly.pdbx_strand_id
1 'polypeptide(L)'
;MQTVIKLIFETRKKIPWLDPRLMIQIHNLFREKCEELNLKTHLINGTKHQVNFLLSLPPTIGVATVVRHLKVDLSRILGKSKFWSEGDSIYSVRDEDFLSIFRLIRNRADRSEAHNVDRELKSA
;
A
#
# COMPACT_ATOMS: atom_id res chain seq x y z
N MET A 1 4.08 19.32 14.00
CA MET A 1 3.78 17.89 14.23
C MET A 1 3.32 17.30 12.90
N GLN A 2 3.93 16.20 12.44
CA GLN A 2 3.49 15.49 11.22
C GLN A 2 2.72 14.24 11.64
N THR A 3 1.56 14.01 11.06
CA THR A 3 0.74 12.83 11.38
C THR A 3 1.22 11.65 10.55
N VAL A 4 1.58 10.54 11.19
CA VAL A 4 1.88 9.29 10.49
C VAL A 4 0.59 8.49 10.34
N ILE A 5 0.31 8.01 9.13
CA ILE A 5 -0.83 7.12 8.87
C ILE A 5 -0.36 5.81 8.23
N LYS A 6 -1.08 4.74 8.56
CA LYS A 6 -1.10 3.50 7.81
C LYS A 6 -2.37 3.45 6.97
N LEU A 7 -2.20 3.32 5.66
CA LEU A 7 -3.28 3.18 4.68
C LEU A 7 -3.20 1.80 4.02
N ILE A 8 -4.34 1.15 3.81
CA ILE A 8 -4.43 -0.16 3.19
C ILE A 8 -5.48 -0.11 2.08
N PHE A 9 -5.05 -0.48 0.87
CA PHE A 9 -5.95 -0.76 -0.25
C PHE A 9 -5.98 -2.26 -0.51
N GLU A 10 -7.17 -2.84 -0.43
CA GLU A 10 -7.39 -4.26 -0.68
C GLU A 10 -7.95 -4.49 -2.09
N THR A 11 -7.53 -5.57 -2.71
CA THR A 11 -8.12 -6.08 -3.95
C THR A 11 -9.60 -6.44 -3.73
N ARG A 12 -10.47 -6.09 -4.68
CA ARG A 12 -11.90 -6.41 -4.60
C ARG A 12 -12.09 -7.92 -4.49
N LYS A 13 -12.93 -8.34 -3.54
CA LYS A 13 -13.19 -9.76 -3.22
C LYS A 13 -11.92 -10.55 -2.86
N LYS A 14 -10.84 -9.88 -2.45
CA LYS A 14 -9.53 -10.48 -2.14
C LYS A 14 -8.94 -11.30 -3.29
N ILE A 15 -9.19 -10.92 -4.55
CA ILE A 15 -8.63 -11.62 -5.71
C ILE A 15 -7.10 -11.37 -5.78
N PRO A 16 -6.26 -12.41 -5.89
CA PRO A 16 -4.80 -12.30 -5.79
C PRO A 16 -4.10 -11.75 -7.04
N TRP A 17 -4.39 -10.52 -7.48
CA TRP A 17 -3.86 -9.96 -8.73
C TRP A 17 -2.74 -8.90 -8.57
N LEU A 18 -2.33 -8.60 -7.33
CA LEU A 18 -1.18 -7.73 -7.07
C LEU A 18 0.12 -8.54 -7.23
N ASP A 19 0.69 -8.47 -8.42
CA ASP A 19 1.97 -9.09 -8.75
C ASP A 19 3.15 -8.10 -8.57
N PRO A 20 4.40 -8.59 -8.58
CA PRO A 20 5.58 -7.74 -8.41
C PRO A 20 5.70 -6.62 -9.46
N ARG A 21 5.24 -6.85 -10.71
CA ARG A 21 5.32 -5.82 -11.76
C ARG A 21 4.39 -4.66 -11.44
N LEU A 22 3.17 -4.97 -11.00
CA LEU A 22 2.22 -3.95 -10.56
C LEU A 22 2.71 -3.22 -9.30
N MET A 23 3.37 -3.93 -8.35
CA MET A 23 3.99 -3.27 -7.20
C MET A 23 5.07 -2.25 -7.62
N ILE A 24 5.92 -2.58 -8.60
CA ILE A 24 6.90 -1.62 -9.14
C ILE A 24 6.22 -0.37 -9.71
N GLN A 25 5.12 -0.56 -10.46
CA GLN A 25 4.34 0.57 -10.99
C GLN A 25 3.75 1.42 -9.86
N ILE A 26 3.22 0.80 -8.80
CA ILE A 26 2.72 1.49 -7.61
C ILE A 26 3.83 2.31 -6.94
N HIS A 27 5.03 1.73 -6.77
CA HIS A 27 6.17 2.45 -6.18
C HIS A 27 6.57 3.69 -6.98
N ASN A 28 6.63 3.58 -8.31
CA ASN A 28 7.00 4.70 -9.18
C ASN A 28 5.95 5.81 -9.13
N LEU A 29 4.68 5.45 -9.30
CA LEU A 29 3.54 6.37 -9.25
C LEU A 29 3.49 7.14 -7.91
N PHE A 30 3.75 6.45 -6.80
CA PHE A 30 3.66 7.07 -5.47
C PHE A 30 4.86 7.94 -5.14
N ARG A 31 6.02 7.71 -5.74
CA ARG A 31 7.15 8.62 -5.56
C ARG A 31 6.78 10.02 -6.02
N GLU A 32 6.31 10.12 -7.26
CA GLU A 32 5.86 11.38 -7.87
C GLU A 32 4.69 11.99 -7.09
N LYS A 33 3.69 11.15 -6.73
CA LYS A 33 2.50 11.67 -6.05
C LYS A 33 2.76 12.14 -4.62
N CYS A 34 3.66 11.46 -3.90
CA CYS A 34 4.04 11.89 -2.56
C CYS A 34 4.86 13.17 -2.59
N GLU A 35 5.73 13.36 -3.59
CA GLU A 35 6.43 14.64 -3.80
C GLU A 35 5.45 15.78 -4.08
N GLU A 36 4.48 15.58 -5.00
CA GLU A 36 3.43 16.56 -5.34
C GLU A 36 2.64 17.00 -4.10
N LEU A 37 2.28 16.05 -3.23
CA LEU A 37 1.45 16.29 -2.05
C LEU A 37 2.26 16.61 -0.79
N ASN A 38 3.59 16.74 -0.90
CA ASN A 38 4.52 16.95 0.21
C ASN A 38 4.36 15.90 1.33
N LEU A 39 4.14 14.64 0.93
CA LEU A 39 4.04 13.48 1.82
C LEU A 39 5.41 12.82 1.96
N LYS A 40 5.74 12.37 3.17
CA LYS A 40 6.92 11.52 3.38
C LYS A 40 6.52 10.06 3.34
N THR A 41 7.05 9.32 2.39
CA THR A 41 6.87 7.87 2.29
C THR A 41 7.87 7.14 3.18
N HIS A 42 7.39 6.38 4.16
CA HIS A 42 8.25 5.51 4.99
C HIS A 42 8.33 4.10 4.43
N LEU A 43 7.20 3.56 4.01
CA LEU A 43 7.11 2.20 3.48
C LEU A 43 5.92 2.07 2.55
N ILE A 44 6.14 1.44 1.40
CA ILE A 44 5.09 0.90 0.54
C ILE A 44 5.43 -0.57 0.39
N ASN A 45 4.52 -1.45 0.80
CA ASN A 45 4.70 -2.88 0.62
C ASN A 45 3.35 -3.60 0.67
N GLY A 46 3.28 -4.82 0.18
CA GLY A 46 2.01 -5.51 0.02
C GLY A 46 2.11 -7.01 -0.03
N THR A 47 0.99 -7.60 -0.39
CA THR A 47 0.82 -9.00 -0.75
C THR A 47 0.00 -9.04 -2.02
N LYS A 48 -0.25 -10.23 -2.56
CA LYS A 48 -1.13 -10.41 -3.71
C LYS A 48 -2.57 -9.90 -3.54
N HIS A 49 -3.00 -9.63 -2.30
CA HIS A 49 -4.36 -9.22 -1.98
C HIS A 49 -4.51 -7.77 -1.52
N GLN A 50 -3.42 -7.11 -1.12
CA GLN A 50 -3.48 -5.77 -0.56
C GLN A 50 -2.13 -5.06 -0.64
N VAL A 51 -2.15 -3.73 -0.69
CA VAL A 51 -0.98 -2.88 -0.57
C VAL A 51 -1.14 -1.97 0.67
N ASN A 52 -0.06 -1.81 1.41
CA ASN A 52 0.03 -1.00 2.62
C ASN A 52 0.97 0.18 2.36
N PHE A 53 0.58 1.35 2.85
CA PHE A 53 1.36 2.58 2.82
C PHE A 53 1.54 3.08 4.24
N LEU A 54 2.77 3.45 4.59
CA LEU A 54 3.09 4.15 5.83
C LEU A 54 3.64 5.52 5.45
N LEU A 55 2.87 6.57 5.73
CA LEU A 55 3.11 7.93 5.22
C LEU A 55 3.08 8.95 6.36
N SER A 56 3.94 9.96 6.33
CA SER A 56 3.70 11.20 7.09
C SER A 56 3.01 12.24 6.24
N LEU A 57 2.00 12.88 6.82
CA LEU A 57 1.24 13.96 6.19
C LEU A 57 1.66 15.31 6.80
N PRO A 58 1.77 16.36 5.99
CA PRO A 58 1.84 17.72 6.49
C PRO A 58 0.46 18.11 7.09
N PRO A 59 0.42 19.05 8.05
CA PRO A 59 -0.84 19.47 8.67
C PRO A 59 -1.76 20.24 7.71
N THR A 60 -1.29 20.56 6.51
CA THR A 60 -2.00 21.34 5.49
C THR A 60 -2.90 20.49 4.59
N ILE A 61 -2.85 19.15 4.66
CA ILE A 61 -3.67 18.27 3.83
C ILE A 61 -4.42 17.24 4.69
N GLY A 62 -5.72 17.11 4.43
CA GLY A 62 -6.55 16.13 5.10
C GLY A 62 -6.29 14.70 4.62
N VAL A 63 -6.41 13.73 5.54
CA VAL A 63 -6.27 12.30 5.25
C VAL A 63 -7.19 11.85 4.12
N ALA A 64 -8.47 12.26 4.14
CA ALA A 64 -9.44 11.92 3.09
C ALA A 64 -9.00 12.43 1.70
N THR A 65 -8.40 13.62 1.64
CA THR A 65 -7.85 14.19 0.40
C THR A 65 -6.70 13.33 -0.10
N VAL A 66 -5.76 12.97 0.77
CA VAL A 66 -4.64 12.07 0.43
C VAL A 66 -5.17 10.74 -0.12
N VAL A 67 -6.08 10.06 0.60
CA VAL A 67 -6.65 8.78 0.16
C VAL A 67 -7.34 8.89 -1.20
N ARG A 68 -8.11 9.95 -1.44
CA ARG A 68 -8.76 10.20 -2.73
C ARG A 68 -7.74 10.31 -3.86
N HIS A 69 -6.69 11.11 -3.68
CA HIS A 69 -5.64 11.26 -4.70
C HIS A 69 -4.94 9.92 -4.99
N LEU A 70 -4.51 9.23 -3.93
CA LEU A 70 -3.80 7.96 -4.05
C LEU A 70 -4.66 6.87 -4.69
N LYS A 71 -5.93 6.74 -4.29
CA LYS A 71 -6.85 5.73 -4.84
C LYS A 71 -7.18 5.98 -6.30
N VAL A 72 -7.34 7.25 -6.71
CA VAL A 72 -7.54 7.62 -8.11
C VAL A 72 -6.35 7.19 -8.95
N ASP A 73 -5.13 7.54 -8.51
CA ASP A 73 -3.92 7.21 -9.24
C ASP A 73 -3.67 5.70 -9.29
N LEU A 74 -3.88 4.99 -8.18
CA LEU A 74 -3.85 3.51 -8.17
C LEU A 74 -4.86 2.91 -9.13
N SER A 75 -6.08 3.44 -9.17
CA SER A 75 -7.14 2.90 -10.04
C SER A 75 -6.83 3.13 -11.52
N ARG A 76 -6.11 4.20 -11.87
CA ARG A 76 -5.71 4.49 -13.27
C ARG A 76 -4.75 3.45 -13.85
N ILE A 77 -3.88 2.88 -13.01
CA ILE A 77 -2.94 1.84 -13.45
C ILE A 77 -3.56 0.43 -13.43
N LEU A 78 -4.74 0.28 -12.80
CA LEU A 78 -5.53 -0.94 -12.93
C LEU A 78 -6.27 -0.89 -14.27
N GLY A 79 -5.94 -1.81 -15.19
CA GLY A 79 -6.72 -1.99 -16.41
C GLY A 79 -8.20 -2.31 -16.12
N LYS A 80 -9.00 -2.54 -17.18
CA LYS A 80 -10.47 -2.61 -17.09
C LYS A 80 -11.07 -3.76 -16.24
N SER A 81 -10.26 -4.71 -15.79
CA SER A 81 -10.72 -5.93 -15.10
C SER A 81 -10.34 -6.02 -13.62
N LYS A 82 -9.48 -5.13 -13.12
CA LYS A 82 -8.99 -5.14 -11.74
C LYS A 82 -9.59 -3.96 -10.98
N PHE A 83 -10.04 -4.21 -9.75
CA PHE A 83 -10.72 -3.20 -8.93
C PHE A 83 -10.28 -3.32 -7.49
N TRP A 84 -10.11 -2.18 -6.82
CA TRP A 84 -9.98 -2.11 -5.37
C TRP A 84 -11.33 -2.39 -4.69
N SER A 85 -11.28 -2.78 -3.41
CA SER A 85 -12.45 -2.79 -2.55
C SER A 85 -13.02 -1.36 -2.39
N GLU A 86 -14.32 -1.29 -2.13
CA GLU A 86 -15.03 0.00 -1.99
C GLU A 86 -14.50 0.79 -0.79
N GLY A 87 -14.28 0.12 0.34
CA GLY A 87 -13.69 0.71 1.54
C GLY A 87 -12.16 0.71 1.55
N ASP A 88 -11.61 1.62 2.35
CA ASP A 88 -10.18 1.76 2.63
C ASP A 88 -9.97 1.68 4.14
N SER A 89 -8.87 1.05 4.58
CA SER A 89 -8.53 1.01 6.00
C SER A 89 -7.43 2.02 6.30
N ILE A 90 -7.69 2.91 7.27
CA ILE A 90 -6.80 4.01 7.64
C ILE A 90 -6.61 3.99 9.15
N TYR A 91 -5.36 4.06 9.59
CA TYR A 91 -5.00 4.11 11.00
C TYR A 91 -3.99 5.22 11.25
N SER A 92 -4.22 6.03 12.28
CA SER A 92 -3.18 6.90 12.82
C SER A 92 -2.12 6.05 13.52
N VAL A 93 -0.85 6.36 13.31
CA VAL A 93 0.28 5.63 13.90
C VAL A 93 0.92 6.53 14.95
N ARG A 94 0.92 6.06 16.20
CA ARG A 94 1.65 6.71 17.29
C ARG A 94 3.15 6.44 17.13
N ASP A 95 3.97 7.36 17.60
CA ASP A 95 5.43 7.26 17.46
C ASP A 95 5.98 5.96 18.08
N GLU A 96 5.44 5.55 19.23
CA GLU A 96 5.79 4.30 19.92
C GLU A 96 5.47 3.03 19.11
N ASP A 97 4.45 3.10 18.24
CA ASP A 97 3.99 1.98 17.41
C ASP A 97 4.66 1.95 16.02
N PHE A 98 5.40 3.01 15.65
CA PHE A 98 5.92 3.18 14.30
C PHE A 98 6.80 2.01 13.87
N LEU A 99 7.80 1.67 14.69
CA LEU A 99 8.77 0.61 14.36
C LEU A 99 8.12 -0.77 14.31
N SER A 100 7.15 -1.05 15.17
CA SER A 100 6.45 -2.34 15.18
C SER A 100 5.59 -2.51 13.94
N ILE A 101 4.86 -1.46 13.54
CA ILE A 101 4.04 -1.43 12.32
C ILE A 101 4.91 -1.52 11.07
N PHE A 102 6.00 -0.76 11.01
CA PHE A 102 6.95 -0.83 9.89
C PHE A 102 7.46 -2.26 9.68
N ARG A 103 7.95 -2.91 10.74
CA ARG A 103 8.44 -4.29 10.68
C ARG A 103 7.35 -5.28 10.29
N LEU A 104 6.13 -5.10 10.79
CA LEU A 104 5.01 -5.97 10.46
C LEU A 104 4.65 -5.90 8.99
N ILE A 105 4.59 -4.70 8.40
CA ILE A 105 4.28 -4.50 6.98
C ILE A 105 5.40 -5.11 6.12
N ARG A 106 6.66 -4.84 6.46
CA ARG A 106 7.83 -5.40 5.77
C ARG A 106 7.81 -6.93 5.77
N ASN A 107 7.74 -7.55 6.96
CA ASN A 107 7.91 -9.00 7.09
C ASN A 107 6.69 -9.80 6.60
N ARG A 108 5.48 -9.21 6.54
CA ARG A 108 4.30 -9.90 5.98
C ARG A 108 4.39 -10.06 4.47
N ALA A 109 4.99 -9.11 3.78
CA ALA A 109 5.25 -9.23 2.34
C ALA A 109 6.23 -10.38 2.07
N ASP A 110 7.37 -10.38 2.76
CA ASP A 110 8.42 -11.40 2.60
C ASP A 110 7.88 -12.82 2.83
N ARG A 111 7.05 -13.03 3.87
CA ARG A 111 6.41 -14.34 4.12
C ARG A 111 5.38 -14.71 3.06
N SER A 112 4.63 -13.76 2.52
CA SER A 112 3.69 -14.02 1.43
C SER A 112 4.41 -14.42 0.14
N GLU A 113 5.57 -13.84 -0.13
CA GLU A 113 6.41 -14.16 -1.28
C GLU A 113 7.02 -15.56 -1.13
N ALA A 114 7.62 -15.87 0.02
CA ALA A 114 8.16 -17.20 0.31
C ALA A 114 7.10 -18.30 0.23
N HIS A 115 5.89 -18.08 0.79
CA HIS A 115 4.79 -19.06 0.72
C HIS A 115 4.28 -19.31 -0.70
N ASN A 116 4.42 -18.34 -1.62
CA ASN A 116 4.02 -18.54 -3.02
C ASN A 116 5.06 -19.39 -3.77
N VAL A 117 6.36 -19.12 -3.60
CA VAL A 117 7.45 -19.90 -4.20
C VAL A 117 7.34 -21.38 -3.80
N ASP A 118 7.10 -21.65 -2.51
CA ASP A 118 6.93 -23.02 -1.99
C ASP A 118 5.71 -23.76 -2.57
N ARG A 119 4.65 -23.04 -2.95
CA ARG A 119 3.49 -23.67 -3.61
C ARG A 119 3.77 -23.99 -5.06
N GLU A 120 4.36 -23.06 -5.80
CA GLU A 120 4.68 -23.26 -7.22
C GLU A 120 5.62 -24.46 -7.41
N LEU A 121 6.62 -24.60 -6.54
CA LEU A 121 7.54 -25.75 -6.52
C LEU A 121 6.88 -27.09 -6.17
N LYS A 122 5.74 -27.10 -5.49
CA LYS A 122 4.99 -28.33 -5.14
C LYS A 122 3.93 -28.71 -6.17
N SER A 123 3.61 -27.80 -7.10
CA SER A 123 2.63 -28.00 -8.17
C SER A 123 3.25 -28.19 -9.56
N ALA A 124 4.58 -28.08 -9.65
CA ALA A 124 5.38 -28.40 -10.83
C ALA A 124 5.97 -29.81 -10.69
#